data_AF-A0A946VZM8-F1
#
_entry.id   AF-A0A946VZM8-F1
#
_cell.length_a   1.000
_cell.length_b   1.000
_cell.length_c   1.000
_cell.angle_alpha   90.00
_cell.angle_beta   90.00
_cell.angle_gamma   90.00
#
_symmetry.space_group_name_H-M   'P 1'
#
loop_
_entity.id
_entity.type
_entity.pdbx_description
1 polymer ?
#
loop_
_entity_poly.entity_id
_entity_poly.type
_entity_poly.pdbx_seq_one_letter_code
_entity_poly.pdbx_strand_id
1 'polypeptide(L)' 'MNKEILLVADAVSAEKGVDRDIIFEAIELALATATKKRYEEESEIEVKIDRESGDYITHRVWT' A
#
# COMPACT_ATOMS: atom_id res chain seq x y z
N MET A 1 -11.56 -1.48 9.71
CA MET A 1 -10.98 -2.82 10.01
C MET A 1 -10.98 -3.67 8.75
N ASN A 2 -10.03 -3.36 7.87
CA ASN A 2 -9.77 -4.16 6.69
C ASN A 2 -8.53 -5.03 6.98
N LYS A 3 -8.76 -6.22 7.55
CA LYS A 3 -7.66 -7.10 8.00
C LYS A 3 -7.01 -7.92 6.89
N GLU A 4 -7.53 -7.84 5.66
CA GLU A 4 -7.02 -8.60 4.52
C GLU A 4 -5.58 -8.22 4.18
N ILE A 5 -5.26 -6.92 4.19
CA ILE A 5 -3.90 -6.42 3.95
C ILE A 5 -2.91 -6.95 4.99
N LEU A 6 -3.30 -6.96 6.27
CA LEU A 6 -2.46 -7.47 7.36
C LEU A 6 -2.20 -8.97 7.20
N LEU A 7 -3.24 -9.75 6.82
CA LEU A 7 -3.12 -11.19 6.58
C LEU A 7 -2.18 -11.49 5.39
N VAL A 8 -2.28 -10.74 4.30
CA VAL A 8 -1.40 -10.91 3.14
C VAL A 8 0.03 -10.55 3.50
N ALA A 9 0.23 -9.44 4.22
CA ALA A 9 1.57 -9.04 4.67
C ALA A 9 2.21 -10.08 5.59
N ASP A 10 1.44 -10.66 6.53
CA ASP A 10 1.92 -11.69 7.44
C ASP A 10 2.27 -13.00 6.71
N ALA A 11 1.40 -13.44 5.80
CA ALA A 11 1.63 -14.65 5.02
C ALA A 11 2.89 -14.54 4.15
N VAL A 12 3.06 -13.42 3.45
CA VAL A 12 4.23 -13.21 2.57
C VAL A 12 5.51 -12.99 3.39
N SER A 13 5.41 -12.34 4.55
CA SER A 13 6.53 -12.20 5.49
C SER A 13 7.00 -13.56 6.00
N ALA A 14 6.07 -14.43 6.40
CA ALA A 14 6.38 -15.78 6.86
C ALA A 14 6.98 -16.66 5.75
N GLU A 15 6.52 -16.51 4.52
CA GLU A 15 6.96 -17.35 3.39
C GLU A 15 8.32 -16.92 2.81
N LYS A 16 8.55 -15.60 2.72
CA LYS A 16 9.77 -15.04 2.10
C LYS A 16 10.81 -14.59 3.13
N GLY A 17 10.48 -14.56 4.42
CA GLY A 17 11.34 -14.01 5.47
C GLY A 17 11.59 -12.50 5.32
N VAL A 18 10.66 -11.80 4.68
CA VAL A 18 10.76 -10.36 4.40
C VAL A 18 10.04 -9.59 5.51
N ASP A 19 10.61 -8.47 5.92
CA ASP A 19 10.00 -7.64 6.96
C ASP A 19 8.63 -7.11 6.50
N ARG A 20 7.65 -7.07 7.41
CA ARG A 20 6.31 -6.56 7.07
C ARG A 20 6.39 -5.13 6.57
N ASP A 21 7.34 -4.34 7.07
CA ASP A 21 7.64 -2.96 6.63
C ASP A 21 7.77 -2.86 5.10
N ILE A 22 8.65 -3.70 4.54
CA ILE A 22 8.96 -3.73 3.11
C ILE A 22 7.75 -4.17 2.30
N ILE A 23 6.93 -5.07 2.84
CA ILE A 23 5.71 -5.54 2.18
C ILE A 23 4.67 -4.42 2.14
N PHE A 24 4.49 -3.68 3.22
CA PHE A 24 3.60 -2.53 3.24
C PHE A 24 4.04 -1.47 2.22
N GLU A 25 5.33 -1.11 2.20
CA GLU A 25 5.87 -0.17 1.18
C GLU A 25 5.62 -0.65 -0.25
N ALA A 26 5.81 -1.95 -0.51
CA ALA A 26 5.55 -2.52 -1.83
C ALA A 26 4.07 -2.44 -2.21
N ILE A 27 3.15 -2.70 -1.27
CA ILE A 27 1.71 -2.60 -1.49
C ILE A 27 1.30 -1.14 -1.68
N GLU A 28 1.83 -0.21 -0.88
CA GLU A 28 1.60 1.23 -1.02
C GLU A 28 2.01 1.71 -2.41
N LEU A 29 3.21 1.35 -2.87
CA LEU A 29 3.70 1.71 -4.19
C LEU A 29 2.85 1.09 -5.32
N ALA A 30 2.43 -0.17 -5.15
CA ALA A 30 1.57 -0.85 -6.12
C ALA A 30 0.20 -0.17 -6.24
N LEU A 31 -0.43 0.18 -5.10
CA LEU A 31 -1.70 0.90 -5.04
C LEU A 31 -1.57 2.32 -5.60
N ALA A 32 -0.49 3.03 -5.26
CA ALA A 32 -0.18 4.35 -5.81
C ALA A 32 -0.07 4.29 -7.33
N THR A 33 0.68 3.32 -7.86
CA THR A 33 0.87 3.12 -9.31
C THR A 33 -0.43 2.73 -10.01
N ALA A 34 -1.22 1.82 -9.43
CA ALA A 34 -2.50 1.40 -9.97
C ALA A 34 -3.51 2.55 -10.01
N THR A 35 -3.55 3.34 -8.94
CA THR A 35 -4.39 4.54 -8.83
C THR A 35 -3.92 5.60 -9.82
N LYS A 36 -2.61 5.86 -9.91
CA LYS A 36 -2.03 6.80 -10.87
C LYS A 36 -2.40 6.42 -12.31
N LYS A 37 -2.35 5.13 -12.68
CA LYS A 37 -2.78 4.67 -14.02
C LYS A 37 -4.26 4.96 -14.32
N ARG A 38 -5.10 5.11 -13.31
CA ARG A 38 -6.53 5.41 -13.46
C ARG A 38 -6.80 6.90 -13.69
N TYR A 39 -5.86 7.76 -13.30
CA TYR A 39 -5.95 9.21 -13.50
C TYR A 39 -5.03 9.60 -14.67
N GLU A 40 -5.59 10.21 -15.71
CA GLU A 40 -4.84 10.59 -16.93
C GLU A 40 -3.91 11.79 -16.74
N GLU A 41 -4.11 12.56 -15.66
CA GLU A 41 -3.27 13.71 -15.31
C GLU A 41 -1.98 13.27 -14.60
N GLU A 42 -0.89 14.04 -14.75
CA GLU A 42 0.38 13.92 -14.01
C GLU A 42 0.19 14.17 -12.51
N SER A 43 -0.57 13.29 -11.86
CA SER A 43 -0.88 13.35 -10.44
C SER A 43 0.07 12.42 -9.71
N GLU A 44 0.68 12.91 -8.64
CA GLU A 44 1.40 12.05 -7.72
C GLU A 44 0.40 11.48 -6.73
N ILE A 45 0.39 10.14 -6.61
CA ILE A 45 -0.48 9.45 -5.68
C ILE A 45 0.40 8.86 -4.60
N GLU A 46 0.12 9.22 -3.36
CA GLU A 46 0.73 8.62 -2.18
C GLU A 46 -0.33 7.75 -1.49
N VAL A 47 0.04 6.53 -1.10
CA VAL A 47 -0.81 5.64 -0.31
C VAL A 47 -0.09 5.36 0.99
N LYS A 48 -0.80 5.50 2.11
CA LYS A 48 -0.31 5.11 3.43
C LYS A 48 -1.19 4.05 4.06
N ILE A 49 -0.59 2.97 4.53
CA ILE A 49 -1.25 1.86 5.21
C ILE A 49 -0.98 1.96 6.71
N ASP A 50 -2.06 1.92 7.50
CA ASP A 50 -1.98 1.77 8.94
C ASP A 50 -1.68 0.30 9.31
N ARG A 51 -0.59 0.10 10.05
CA ARG A 51 -0.05 -1.22 10.37
C ARG A 51 -0.78 -1.92 11.51
N GLU A 52 -1.59 -1.19 12.27
CA GLU A 52 -2.35 -1.73 13.39
C GLU A 52 -3.78 -2.06 12.97
N SER A 53 -4.42 -1.20 12.18
CA SER A 53 -5.81 -1.37 11.75
C SER A 53 -5.94 -2.06 10.39
N GLY A 54 -4.91 -1.99 9.54
CA GLY A 54 -4.93 -2.45 8.14
C GLY A 54 -5.72 -1.53 7.19
N ASP A 55 -6.22 -0.40 7.68
CA ASP A 55 -6.84 0.62 6.83
C ASP A 55 -5.76 1.40 6.08
N TYR A 56 -6.10 1.87 4.88
CA TYR A 56 -5.19 2.66 4.06
C TYR A 56 -5.85 3.95 3.60
N ILE A 57 -5.04 4.98 3.44
CA ILE A 57 -5.46 6.30 2.98
C ILE A 57 -4.67 6.63 1.73
N THR A 58 -5.38 7.11 0.71
CA THR A 58 -4.77 7.54 -0.54
C THR A 58 -4.85 9.06 -0.63
N HIS A 59 -3.69 9.70 -0.80
CA HIS A 59 -3.54 11.13 -1.00
C HIS A 59 -3.16 11.41 -2.44
N ARG A 60 -3.86 12.37 -3.06
CA ARG A 60 -3.45 12.93 -4.35
C ARG A 60 -2.65 14.20 -4.07
N VAL A 61 -1.40 14.22 -4.49
CA VAL A 61 -0.50 15.36 -4.39
C VAL A 61 -0.43 16.02 -5.76
N TRP A 62 -0.59 17.34 -5.77
CA TRP A 62 -0.48 18.17 -6.97
C TRP A 62 0.81 18.98 -6.80
N THR A 63 1.71 18.91 -7.78
CA THR A 63 2.90 19.76 -7.86
C THR A 63 2.71 20.77 -8.99
#